data_AF-A0A0R0D1L6-F1
#
_entry.id   AF-A0A0R0D1L6-F1
#
_cell.length_a   1.000
_cell.length_b   1.000
_cell.length_c   1.000
_cell.angle_alpha   90.00
_cell.angle_beta   90.00
_cell.angle_gamma   90.00
#
_symmetry.space_group_name_H-M   'P 1'
#
loop_
_entity.id
_entity.type
_entity.pdbx_description
1 polymer ?
#
loop_
_entity_poly.entity_id
_entity_poly.type
_entity_poly.pdbx_seq_one_letter_code
_entity_poly.pdbx_strand_id
1 'polypeptide(L)'
;MDSLSQIVLGGAVAAAIAPPGHRRAALLAGAALGTLPDLDTFVLMALTDDPVARMTEHRSWSHSLFTLPLAGTLIWWLYKRLGHGRVAQAPLRWWWAIVLALVTHPMLDAFTVYGTQVWWPLSVPPSVWGGVFIIDPLYTVPLLIACAWAWWARQRPVAQRALLAGLALSSTYLGWSLLAKYRVEQQARTDLVALGAAPHRLMAAAQPFNTLLWRVIAVGEGGYWVGERSLVADQGPMQFVFHLSDDAALAANAALPAVQRLAWFNGGFMRARVEGERLVLSDLRMGMDPDYTFNFAVARQADGQWQAIQTEQLRPDYARAERRAEAGARLAAMWCRIWHPAVAQ
;
A
#
# COMPACT_ATOMS: atom_id res chain seq x y z
N MET A 1 -0.82 4.16 -2.02
CA MET A 1 0.24 5.16 -2.24
C MET A 1 -0.32 6.53 -1.89
N ASP A 2 0.52 7.51 -1.61
CA ASP A 2 0.09 8.88 -1.36
C ASP A 2 -0.50 9.53 -2.63
N SER A 3 -1.38 10.52 -2.42
CA SER A 3 -2.10 11.17 -3.52
C SER A 3 -1.19 11.92 -4.50
N LEU A 4 -0.04 12.45 -4.06
CA LEU A 4 0.87 13.17 -4.95
C LEU A 4 1.50 12.20 -5.95
N SER A 5 1.92 11.02 -5.49
CA SER A 5 2.41 9.93 -6.35
C SER A 5 1.38 9.54 -7.42
N GLN A 6 0.12 9.39 -7.02
CA GLN A 6 -0.96 9.02 -7.95
C GLN A 6 -1.27 10.12 -8.97
N ILE A 7 -1.26 11.39 -8.52
CA ILE A 7 -1.42 12.58 -9.39
C ILE A 7 -0.32 12.64 -10.44
N VAL A 8 0.95 12.50 -10.05
CA VAL A 8 2.07 12.65 -10.99
C VAL A 8 2.18 11.45 -11.93
N LEU A 9 1.88 10.23 -11.46
CA LEU A 9 1.86 9.04 -12.31
C LEU A 9 0.75 9.15 -13.37
N GLY A 10 -0.48 9.42 -12.95
CA GLY A 10 -1.62 9.55 -13.86
C GLY A 10 -1.38 10.66 -14.88
N GLY A 11 -0.87 11.81 -14.43
CA GLY A 11 -0.48 12.93 -15.29
C GLY A 11 0.61 12.54 -16.30
N ALA A 12 1.67 11.88 -15.86
CA ALA A 12 2.79 11.47 -16.71
C ALA A 12 2.35 10.48 -17.79
N VAL A 13 1.58 9.45 -17.41
CA VAL A 13 1.05 8.43 -18.32
C VAL A 13 0.15 9.07 -19.38
N ALA A 14 -0.84 9.85 -18.96
CA ALA A 14 -1.76 10.49 -19.89
C ALA A 14 -1.03 11.45 -20.86
N ALA A 15 -0.09 12.25 -20.34
CA ALA A 15 0.66 13.23 -21.13
C ALA A 15 1.69 12.60 -22.09
N ALA A 16 2.23 11.43 -21.75
CA ALA A 16 3.12 10.67 -22.63
C ALA A 16 2.35 10.07 -23.81
N ILE A 17 1.09 9.68 -23.59
CA ILE A 17 0.24 9.06 -24.61
C ILE A 17 -0.46 10.11 -25.47
N ALA A 18 -0.92 11.22 -24.92
CA ALA A 18 -1.68 12.23 -25.66
C ALA A 18 -0.84 12.98 -26.73
N PRO A 19 -1.47 13.52 -27.78
CA PRO A 19 -0.77 14.35 -28.77
C PRO A 19 0.02 15.52 -28.15
N PRO A 20 1.15 15.96 -28.75
CA PRO A 20 1.93 17.07 -28.22
C PRO A 20 1.11 18.35 -27.96
N GLY A 21 0.17 18.66 -28.86
CA GLY A 21 -0.74 19.80 -28.71
C GLY A 21 -1.72 19.69 -27.52
N HIS A 22 -1.93 18.49 -26.99
CA HIS A 22 -2.86 18.20 -25.89
C HIS A 22 -2.16 18.05 -24.53
N ARG A 23 -0.83 18.11 -24.49
CA ARG A 23 -0.02 17.66 -23.35
C ARG A 23 -0.42 18.24 -22.00
N ARG A 24 -0.65 19.56 -21.91
CA ARG A 24 -1.07 20.20 -20.65
C ARG A 24 -2.44 19.74 -20.17
N ALA A 25 -3.39 19.59 -21.09
CA ALA A 25 -4.70 19.06 -20.76
C ALA A 25 -4.61 17.60 -20.31
N ALA A 26 -3.72 16.81 -20.94
CA ALA A 26 -3.48 15.43 -20.55
C ALA A 26 -2.79 15.30 -19.19
N LEU A 27 -1.85 16.18 -18.84
CA LEU A 27 -1.26 16.25 -17.50
C LEU A 27 -2.34 16.45 -16.42
N LEU A 28 -3.24 17.43 -16.62
CA LEU A 28 -4.31 17.72 -15.66
C LEU A 28 -5.38 16.63 -15.63
N ALA A 29 -5.81 16.13 -16.79
CA ALA A 29 -6.80 15.06 -16.86
C ALA A 29 -6.27 13.77 -16.25
N GLY A 30 -5.01 13.42 -16.54
CA GLY A 30 -4.33 12.27 -15.95
C GLY A 30 -4.17 12.41 -14.44
N ALA A 31 -3.82 13.60 -13.93
CA ALA A 31 -3.76 13.88 -12.50
C ALA A 31 -5.12 13.67 -11.79
N ALA A 32 -6.20 14.18 -12.39
CA ALA A 32 -7.55 14.00 -11.86
C ALA A 32 -7.99 12.53 -11.89
N LEU A 33 -7.79 11.85 -13.02
CA LEU A 33 -8.11 10.42 -13.17
C LEU A 33 -7.27 9.54 -12.24
N GLY A 34 -6.00 9.89 -12.04
CA GLY A 34 -5.13 9.23 -11.07
C GLY A 34 -5.58 9.43 -9.62
N THR A 35 -6.45 10.41 -9.32
CA THR A 35 -7.03 10.58 -7.97
C THR A 35 -8.37 9.86 -7.82
N LEU A 36 -9.05 9.57 -8.93
CA LEU A 36 -10.43 9.11 -8.95
C LEU A 36 -10.68 7.80 -8.15
N PRO A 37 -9.83 6.75 -8.22
CA PRO A 37 -10.07 5.51 -7.48
C PRO A 37 -10.19 5.68 -5.96
N ASP A 38 -9.34 6.53 -5.37
CA ASP A 38 -9.30 6.79 -3.91
C ASP A 38 -10.52 7.59 -3.39
N LEU A 39 -11.34 8.16 -4.28
CA LEU A 39 -12.58 8.83 -3.87
C LEU A 39 -13.64 7.85 -3.34
N ASP A 40 -13.39 6.53 -3.47
CA ASP A 40 -14.19 5.49 -2.81
C ASP A 40 -14.28 5.67 -1.29
N THR A 41 -13.29 6.31 -0.67
CA THR A 41 -13.27 6.55 0.77
C THR A 41 -14.47 7.40 1.20
N PHE A 42 -14.86 8.41 0.41
CA PHE A 42 -16.02 9.25 0.70
C PHE A 42 -17.33 8.48 0.56
N VAL A 43 -17.40 7.58 -0.42
CA VAL A 43 -18.54 6.69 -0.62
C VAL A 43 -18.67 5.72 0.57
N LEU A 44 -17.57 5.10 0.98
CA LEU A 44 -17.55 4.18 2.13
C LEU A 44 -17.90 4.88 3.44
N MET A 45 -17.39 6.10 3.67
CA MET A 45 -17.76 6.91 4.83
C MET A 45 -19.26 7.23 4.89
N ALA A 46 -19.93 7.35 3.75
CA ALA A 46 -21.36 7.59 3.69
C ALA A 46 -22.21 6.31 3.82
N LEU A 47 -21.65 5.14 3.51
CA LEU A 47 -22.39 3.87 3.43
C LEU A 47 -22.24 2.98 4.66
N THR A 48 -21.13 3.09 5.41
CA THR A 48 -20.88 2.20 6.55
C THR A 48 -20.06 2.85 7.66
N ASP A 49 -20.48 2.59 8.90
CA ASP A 49 -19.73 2.96 10.11
C ASP A 49 -18.78 1.85 10.57
N ASP A 50 -18.93 0.61 10.08
CA ASP A 50 -18.10 -0.53 10.45
C ASP A 50 -16.64 -0.27 10.01
N PRO A 51 -15.70 -0.15 10.95
CA PRO A 51 -14.31 0.13 10.64
C PRO A 51 -13.60 -1.02 9.91
N VAL A 52 -14.01 -2.27 10.09
CA VAL A 52 -13.48 -3.42 9.34
C VAL A 52 -13.95 -3.36 7.89
N ALA A 53 -15.23 -3.07 7.66
CA ALA A 53 -15.75 -2.84 6.30
C ALA A 53 -15.02 -1.66 5.63
N ARG A 54 -14.89 -0.50 6.31
CA ARG A 54 -14.17 0.66 5.76
C ARG A 54 -12.74 0.35 5.37
N MET A 55 -11.99 -0.39 6.19
CA MET A 55 -10.63 -0.78 5.86
C MET A 55 -10.60 -1.74 4.67
N THR A 56 -11.41 -2.80 4.73
CA THR A 56 -11.29 -3.93 3.81
C THR A 56 -12.02 -3.74 2.49
N GLU A 57 -12.96 -2.81 2.40
CA GLU A 57 -13.64 -2.44 1.14
C GLU A 57 -13.00 -1.25 0.45
N HIS A 58 -12.20 -0.44 1.15
CA HIS A 58 -11.34 0.52 0.48
C HIS A 58 -10.36 -0.23 -0.43
N ARG A 59 -10.20 0.26 -1.65
CA ARG A 59 -9.42 -0.40 -2.71
C ARG A 59 -10.02 -1.71 -3.22
N SER A 60 -11.35 -1.79 -3.23
CA SER A 60 -12.11 -2.90 -3.83
C SER A 60 -12.55 -2.59 -5.25
N TRP A 61 -13.85 -2.41 -5.47
CA TRP A 61 -14.49 -2.20 -6.77
C TRP A 61 -13.90 -1.01 -7.54
N SER A 62 -13.51 0.05 -6.83
CA SER A 62 -12.89 1.28 -7.35
C SER A 62 -11.48 1.08 -7.90
N HIS A 63 -10.82 -0.03 -7.52
CA HIS A 63 -9.43 -0.35 -7.84
C HIS A 63 -9.30 -1.62 -8.71
N SER A 64 -10.42 -2.12 -9.21
CA SER A 64 -10.48 -3.34 -10.01
C SER A 64 -9.99 -3.14 -11.44
N LEU A 65 -9.21 -4.09 -11.94
CA LEU A 65 -8.82 -4.20 -13.34
C LEU A 65 -9.99 -4.58 -14.27
N PHE A 66 -11.13 -4.99 -13.73
CA PHE A 66 -12.37 -5.17 -14.49
C PHE A 66 -13.19 -3.88 -14.52
N THR A 67 -13.33 -3.19 -13.38
CA THR A 67 -14.15 -1.97 -13.27
C THR A 67 -13.52 -0.77 -13.98
N LEU A 68 -12.22 -0.51 -13.76
CA LEU A 68 -11.59 0.72 -14.21
C LEU A 68 -11.49 0.86 -15.75
N PRO A 69 -11.17 -0.19 -16.53
CA PRO A 69 -11.22 -0.09 -17.99
C PRO A 69 -12.63 0.18 -18.52
N LEU A 70 -13.67 -0.38 -17.90
CA LEU A 70 -15.07 -0.12 -18.26
C LEU A 70 -15.46 1.33 -17.95
N ALA A 71 -15.15 1.81 -16.74
CA ALA A 71 -15.38 3.20 -16.34
C ALA A 71 -14.59 4.18 -17.23
N GLY A 72 -13.31 3.90 -17.50
CA GLY A 72 -12.47 4.71 -18.38
C GLY A 72 -12.98 4.73 -19.82
N THR A 73 -13.47 3.60 -20.33
CA THR A 73 -14.11 3.51 -21.66
C THR A 73 -15.40 4.31 -21.70
N LEU A 74 -16.23 4.26 -20.65
CA LEU A 74 -17.44 5.07 -20.56
C LEU A 74 -17.12 6.56 -20.56
N ILE A 75 -16.14 7.01 -19.74
CA ILE A 75 -15.67 8.40 -19.70
C ILE A 75 -15.20 8.82 -21.10
N TRP A 76 -14.31 8.05 -21.72
CA TRP A 76 -13.84 8.31 -23.07
C TRP A 76 -14.99 8.42 -24.08
N TRP A 77 -15.94 7.48 -24.04
CA TRP A 77 -17.07 7.43 -24.95
C TRP A 77 -17.97 8.66 -24.82
N LEU A 78 -18.26 9.11 -23.59
CA LEU A 78 -19.02 10.33 -23.33
C LEU A 78 -18.33 11.55 -23.93
N TYR A 79 -17.03 11.73 -23.68
CA TYR A 79 -16.27 12.86 -24.25
C TYR A 79 -16.11 12.79 -25.77
N LYS A 80 -16.08 11.58 -26.35
CA LYS A 80 -16.05 11.37 -27.80
C LYS A 80 -17.41 11.66 -28.45
N ARG A 81 -18.52 11.23 -27.83
CA ARG A 81 -19.87 11.32 -28.39
C ARG A 81 -20.50 12.69 -28.19
N LEU A 82 -20.31 13.29 -27.01
CA LEU A 82 -20.94 14.55 -26.61
C LEU A 82 -20.04 15.76 -26.84
N GLY A 83 -18.75 15.54 -27.11
CA GLY A 83 -17.77 16.61 -27.26
C GLY A 83 -17.19 16.71 -28.67
N HIS A 84 -16.81 17.93 -29.06
CA HIS A 84 -15.97 18.21 -30.24
C HIS A 84 -14.53 18.57 -29.84
N GLY A 85 -14.11 18.16 -28.63
CA GLY A 85 -12.85 18.54 -28.01
C GLY A 85 -11.68 17.60 -28.34
N ARG A 86 -10.66 17.61 -27.47
CA ARG A 86 -9.40 16.89 -27.64
C ARG A 86 -9.57 15.37 -27.81
N VAL A 87 -10.55 14.78 -27.13
CA VAL A 87 -10.87 13.34 -27.25
C VAL A 87 -11.36 13.01 -28.65
N ALA A 88 -12.26 13.82 -29.22
CA ALA A 88 -12.75 13.61 -30.60
C ALA A 88 -11.64 13.79 -31.65
N GLN A 89 -10.68 14.69 -31.40
CA GLN A 89 -9.53 14.93 -32.29
C GLN A 89 -8.51 13.79 -32.31
N ALA A 90 -8.35 13.06 -31.21
CA ALA A 90 -7.37 11.96 -31.10
C ALA A 90 -7.94 10.80 -30.25
N PRO A 91 -9.01 10.13 -30.72
CA PRO A 91 -9.83 9.25 -29.89
C PRO A 91 -9.05 8.06 -29.35
N LEU A 92 -8.26 7.38 -30.17
CA LEU A 92 -7.50 6.21 -29.73
C LEU A 92 -6.46 6.56 -28.66
N ARG A 93 -5.73 7.67 -28.85
CA ARG A 93 -4.71 8.12 -27.89
C ARG A 93 -5.35 8.52 -26.56
N TRP A 94 -6.49 9.20 -26.60
CA TRP A 94 -7.21 9.58 -25.38
C TRP A 94 -7.86 8.41 -24.67
N TRP A 95 -8.31 7.38 -25.39
CA TRP A 95 -8.80 6.16 -24.74
C TRP A 95 -7.71 5.53 -23.88
N TRP A 96 -6.52 5.31 -24.46
CA TRP A 96 -5.37 4.79 -23.72
C TRP A 96 -4.92 5.72 -22.59
N ALA A 97 -4.89 7.04 -22.81
CA ALA A 97 -4.53 8.01 -21.78
C ALA A 97 -5.48 7.95 -20.57
N ILE A 98 -6.79 7.81 -20.79
CA ILE A 98 -7.80 7.73 -19.73
C ILE A 98 -7.71 6.38 -19.01
N VAL A 99 -7.76 5.28 -19.76
CA VAL A 99 -7.77 3.93 -19.18
C VAL A 99 -6.48 3.65 -18.42
N LEU A 100 -5.32 3.99 -18.96
CA LEU A 100 -4.05 3.75 -18.27
C LEU A 100 -3.82 4.69 -17.09
N ALA A 101 -4.30 5.94 -17.13
CA ALA A 101 -4.25 6.80 -15.94
C ALA A 101 -5.06 6.22 -14.77
N LEU A 102 -6.19 5.57 -15.06
CA LEU A 102 -6.98 4.86 -14.05
C LEU A 102 -6.31 3.55 -13.61
N VAL A 103 -5.94 2.70 -14.57
CA VAL A 103 -5.40 1.34 -14.30
C VAL A 103 -4.05 1.37 -13.59
N THR A 104 -3.19 2.36 -13.87
CA THR A 104 -1.88 2.43 -13.21
C THR A 104 -1.97 2.77 -11.73
N HIS A 105 -3.07 3.38 -11.28
CA HIS A 105 -3.31 3.69 -9.87
C HIS A 105 -3.33 2.43 -8.97
N PRO A 106 -4.23 1.45 -9.17
CA PRO A 106 -4.26 0.25 -8.34
C PRO A 106 -3.02 -0.63 -8.53
N MET A 107 -2.36 -0.55 -9.69
CA MET A 107 -1.08 -1.23 -9.91
C MET A 107 0.01 -0.66 -9.00
N LEU A 108 0.11 0.67 -8.88
CA LEU A 108 1.03 1.31 -7.94
C LEU A 108 0.64 0.98 -6.48
N ASP A 109 -0.65 0.99 -6.16
CA ASP A 109 -1.11 0.66 -4.82
C ASP A 109 -0.79 -0.78 -4.40
N ALA A 110 -0.81 -1.73 -5.33
CA ALA A 110 -0.40 -3.11 -5.08
C ALA A 110 1.08 -3.22 -4.67
N PHE A 111 1.93 -2.24 -5.00
CA PHE A 111 3.31 -2.18 -4.47
C PHE A 111 3.41 -1.78 -2.99
N THR A 112 2.32 -1.32 -2.38
CA THR A 112 2.28 -1.01 -0.94
C THR A 112 1.81 -2.20 -0.10
N VAL A 113 1.89 -2.07 1.23
CA VAL A 113 1.50 -3.14 2.18
C VAL A 113 0.01 -3.16 2.53
N TYR A 114 -0.78 -2.18 2.08
CA TYR A 114 -2.18 -2.02 2.47
C TYR A 114 -3.06 -3.19 2.01
N GLY A 115 -2.93 -3.59 0.74
CA GLY A 115 -3.77 -4.58 0.08
C GLY A 115 -4.75 -3.96 -0.91
N THR A 116 -4.61 -4.30 -2.19
CA THR A 116 -5.46 -3.78 -3.28
C THR A 116 -6.17 -4.94 -3.96
N GLN A 117 -7.50 -4.91 -4.06
CA GLN A 117 -8.28 -5.98 -4.69
C GLN A 117 -8.36 -5.79 -6.21
N VAL A 118 -7.20 -5.88 -6.87
CA VAL A 118 -7.07 -5.66 -8.32
C VAL A 118 -7.94 -6.62 -9.17
N TRP A 119 -8.32 -7.76 -8.60
CA TRP A 119 -9.14 -8.81 -9.23
C TRP A 119 -10.61 -8.80 -8.83
N TRP A 120 -11.06 -7.82 -8.03
CA TRP A 120 -12.48 -7.69 -7.66
C TRP A 120 -13.37 -7.70 -8.92
N PRO A 121 -14.46 -8.48 -9.01
CA PRO A 121 -15.21 -9.10 -7.91
C PRO A 121 -14.82 -10.55 -7.61
N LEU A 122 -13.71 -11.07 -8.13
CA LEU A 122 -13.25 -12.41 -7.78
C LEU A 122 -12.85 -12.45 -6.29
N SER A 123 -13.18 -13.54 -5.59
CA SER A 123 -12.87 -13.75 -4.17
C SER A 123 -11.39 -14.09 -3.90
N VAL A 124 -10.48 -13.46 -4.63
CA VAL A 124 -9.02 -13.58 -4.46
C VAL A 124 -8.57 -12.58 -3.39
N PRO A 125 -7.72 -12.99 -2.43
CA PRO A 125 -7.15 -12.07 -1.45
C PRO A 125 -6.51 -10.82 -2.09
N PRO A 126 -6.50 -9.66 -1.40
CA PRO A 126 -5.88 -8.44 -1.91
C PRO A 126 -4.42 -8.64 -2.31
N SER A 127 -4.00 -7.98 -3.39
CA SER A 127 -2.59 -7.97 -3.81
C SER A 127 -1.77 -7.08 -2.90
N VAL A 128 -0.68 -7.63 -2.37
CA VAL A 128 0.26 -6.99 -1.45
C VAL A 128 1.67 -7.34 -1.89
N TRP A 129 2.33 -6.46 -2.64
CA TRP A 129 3.70 -6.69 -3.07
C TRP A 129 4.72 -6.04 -2.13
N GLY A 130 4.35 -5.00 -1.37
CA GLY A 130 5.18 -4.43 -0.29
C GLY A 130 6.55 -3.90 -0.72
N GLY A 131 6.73 -3.59 -2.01
CA GLY A 131 7.98 -3.13 -2.58
C GLY A 131 8.32 -1.68 -2.23
N VAL A 132 7.31 -0.81 -2.04
CA VAL A 132 7.54 0.59 -1.67
C VAL A 132 6.65 1.01 -0.50
N PHE A 133 7.10 1.99 0.26
CA PHE A 133 6.28 2.62 1.28
C PHE A 133 5.21 3.52 0.66
N ILE A 134 4.16 3.83 1.42
CA ILE A 134 3.02 4.65 0.97
C ILE A 134 3.49 6.02 0.45
N ILE A 135 4.50 6.60 1.10
CA ILE A 135 5.16 7.85 0.70
C ILE A 135 6.62 7.51 0.37
N ASP A 136 6.99 7.61 -0.90
CA ASP A 136 8.35 7.33 -1.36
C ASP A 136 8.85 8.42 -2.32
N PRO A 137 9.63 9.40 -1.81
CA PRO A 137 10.16 10.48 -2.63
C PRO A 137 11.04 10.02 -3.80
N LEU A 138 11.72 8.88 -3.69
CA LEU A 138 12.57 8.35 -4.76
C LEU A 138 11.72 7.86 -5.95
N TYR A 139 10.48 7.46 -5.69
CA TYR A 139 9.49 7.19 -6.73
C TYR A 139 8.84 8.48 -7.27
N THR A 140 8.37 9.36 -6.38
CA THR A 140 7.51 10.50 -6.73
C THR A 140 8.26 11.66 -7.39
N VAL A 141 9.44 12.03 -6.86
CA VAL A 141 10.15 13.25 -7.28
C VAL A 141 10.59 13.22 -8.75
N PRO A 142 11.14 12.11 -9.28
CA PRO A 142 11.49 12.08 -10.70
C PRO A 142 10.29 12.24 -11.64
N LEU A 143 9.14 11.64 -11.29
CA LEU A 143 7.89 11.82 -12.04
C LEU A 143 7.38 13.26 -11.95
N LEU A 144 7.45 13.87 -10.76
CA LEU A 144 7.09 15.27 -10.57
C LEU A 144 7.95 16.20 -11.44
N ILE A 145 9.27 16.02 -11.43
CA ILE A 145 10.20 16.79 -12.27
C ILE A 145 9.87 16.60 -13.75
N ALA A 146 9.60 15.37 -14.19
CA ALA A 146 9.22 15.08 -15.58
C ALA A 146 7.91 15.77 -15.99
N CYS A 147 6.88 15.72 -15.14
CA CYS A 147 5.60 16.40 -15.35
C CYS A 147 5.75 17.91 -15.39
N ALA A 148 6.50 18.48 -14.45
CA ALA A 148 6.77 19.90 -14.36
C ALA A 148 7.55 20.38 -15.61
N TRP A 149 8.62 19.70 -15.98
CA TRP A 149 9.37 19.98 -17.21
C TRP A 149 8.47 19.93 -18.44
N ALA A 150 7.65 18.88 -18.57
CA ALA A 150 6.74 18.71 -19.70
C ALA A 150 5.68 19.82 -19.77
N TRP A 151 5.23 20.35 -18.62
CA TRP A 151 4.31 21.48 -18.54
C TRP A 151 4.88 22.74 -19.20
N TRP A 152 6.14 23.09 -18.90
CA TRP A 152 6.79 24.28 -19.47
C TRP A 152 7.33 24.06 -20.88
N ALA A 153 7.84 22.86 -21.18
CA ALA A 153 8.34 22.51 -22.51
C ALA A 153 7.21 22.37 -23.55
N ARG A 154 5.95 22.26 -23.12
CA ARG A 154 4.75 22.26 -23.98
C ARG A 154 4.83 21.20 -25.08
N GLN A 155 4.83 21.59 -26.34
CA GLN A 155 4.82 20.67 -27.49
C GLN A 155 6.22 20.18 -27.90
N ARG A 156 7.28 20.77 -27.33
CA ARG A 156 8.67 20.47 -27.71
C ARG A 156 9.00 18.98 -27.51
N PRO A 157 9.82 18.36 -28.36
CA PRO A 157 10.21 16.95 -28.24
C PRO A 157 10.83 16.59 -26.87
N VAL A 158 11.53 17.54 -26.24
CA VAL A 158 12.13 17.36 -24.91
C VAL A 158 11.10 17.05 -23.82
N ALA A 159 9.86 17.52 -23.96
CA ALA A 159 8.78 17.18 -23.02
C ALA A 159 8.45 15.68 -23.06
N GLN A 160 8.42 15.07 -24.25
CA GLN A 160 8.18 13.63 -24.39
C GLN A 160 9.31 12.83 -23.74
N ARG A 161 10.56 13.24 -24.00
CA ARG A 161 11.75 12.57 -23.44
C ARG A 161 11.74 12.65 -21.91
N ALA A 162 11.41 13.80 -21.33
CA ALA A 162 11.29 13.95 -19.89
C ALA A 162 10.23 13.01 -19.28
N LEU A 163 9.03 12.96 -19.87
CA LEU A 163 7.95 12.06 -19.42
C LEU A 163 8.35 10.59 -19.50
N LEU A 164 8.93 10.17 -20.63
CA LEU A 164 9.38 8.78 -20.81
C LEU A 164 10.53 8.43 -19.86
N ALA A 165 11.47 9.35 -19.62
CA ALA A 165 12.55 9.13 -18.66
C ALA A 165 12.02 9.02 -17.22
N GLY A 166 11.07 9.87 -16.83
CA GLY A 166 10.42 9.79 -15.52
C GLY A 166 9.68 8.46 -15.33
N LEU A 167 8.88 8.04 -16.31
CA LEU A 167 8.16 6.77 -16.30
C LEU A 167 9.11 5.56 -16.31
N ALA A 168 10.18 5.61 -17.09
CA ALA A 168 11.20 4.56 -17.11
C ALA A 168 11.89 4.44 -15.76
N LEU A 169 12.36 5.55 -15.18
CA LEU A 169 13.03 5.56 -13.89
C LEU A 169 12.11 5.07 -12.76
N SER A 170 10.85 5.53 -12.72
CA SER A 170 9.88 5.07 -11.72
C SER A 170 9.58 3.58 -11.87
N SER A 171 9.48 3.07 -13.09
CA SER A 171 9.23 1.65 -13.35
C SER A 171 10.44 0.78 -12.98
N THR A 172 11.65 1.23 -13.31
CA THR A 172 12.89 0.57 -12.91
C THR A 172 13.05 0.57 -11.39
N TYR A 173 12.68 1.65 -10.69
CA TYR A 173 12.69 1.71 -9.23
C TYR A 173 11.75 0.67 -8.60
N LEU A 174 10.52 0.54 -9.11
CA LEU A 174 9.60 -0.50 -8.66
C LEU A 174 10.16 -1.90 -8.92
N GLY A 175 10.73 -2.15 -10.10
CA GLY A 175 11.38 -3.42 -10.42
C GLY A 175 12.55 -3.76 -9.49
N TRP A 176 13.40 -2.78 -9.19
CA TRP A 176 14.47 -2.88 -8.20
C TRP A 176 13.92 -3.25 -6.82
N SER A 177 12.85 -2.57 -6.38
CA SER A 177 12.25 -2.82 -5.07
C SER A 177 11.77 -4.25 -4.89
N LEU A 178 11.22 -4.87 -5.94
CA LEU A 178 10.79 -6.28 -5.89
C LEU A 178 11.98 -7.23 -5.79
N LEU A 179 13.09 -6.94 -6.48
CA LEU A 179 14.32 -7.72 -6.38
C LEU A 179 14.95 -7.59 -4.98
N ALA A 180 15.01 -6.37 -4.45
CA ALA A 180 15.48 -6.07 -3.10
C ALA A 180 14.65 -6.83 -2.06
N LYS A 181 13.31 -6.74 -2.15
CA LYS A 181 12.37 -7.49 -1.32
C LYS A 181 12.65 -8.99 -1.36
N TYR A 182 12.75 -9.56 -2.56
CA TYR A 182 12.98 -11.00 -2.74
C TYR A 182 14.26 -11.44 -2.02
N ARG A 183 15.36 -10.69 -2.16
CA ARG A 183 16.63 -11.01 -1.48
C ARG A 183 16.49 -10.98 0.04
N VAL A 184 15.80 -9.98 0.59
CA VAL A 184 15.55 -9.87 2.03
C VAL A 184 14.69 -11.03 2.53
N GLU A 185 13.64 -11.40 1.80
CA GLU A 185 12.78 -12.52 2.18
C GLU A 185 13.52 -13.87 2.15
N GLN A 186 14.41 -14.09 1.18
CA GLN A 186 15.24 -15.29 1.15
C GLN A 186 16.18 -15.35 2.36
N GLN A 187 16.89 -14.26 2.64
CA GLN A 187 17.78 -14.20 3.81
C GLN A 187 17.01 -14.44 5.12
N ALA A 188 15.86 -13.79 5.28
CA ALA A 188 15.03 -13.94 6.46
C ALA A 188 14.53 -15.38 6.66
N ARG A 189 14.13 -16.07 5.59
CA ARG A 189 13.72 -17.49 5.67
C ARG A 189 14.86 -18.35 6.17
N THR A 190 16.07 -18.16 5.64
CA THR A 190 17.26 -18.90 6.07
C THR A 190 17.57 -18.64 7.54
N ASP A 191 17.57 -17.37 7.97
CA ASP A 191 17.92 -17.00 9.34
C ASP A 191 16.86 -17.46 10.36
N LEU A 192 15.57 -17.38 10.01
CA LEU A 192 14.50 -17.87 10.89
C LEU A 192 14.56 -19.39 11.06
N VAL A 193 14.84 -20.15 10.00
CA VAL A 193 15.05 -21.60 10.11
C VAL A 193 16.28 -21.92 10.97
N ALA A 194 17.37 -21.16 10.85
CA ALA A 194 18.55 -21.33 11.69
C ALA A 194 18.28 -21.03 13.18
N LEU A 195 17.31 -20.15 13.49
CA LEU A 195 16.82 -19.88 14.84
C LEU A 195 15.84 -20.95 15.36
N GLY A 196 15.55 -22.00 14.58
CA GLY A 196 14.55 -23.01 14.91
C GLY A 196 13.10 -22.53 14.78
N ALA A 197 12.87 -21.35 14.19
CA ALA A 197 11.54 -20.83 13.94
C ALA A 197 10.93 -21.50 12.70
N ALA A 198 9.62 -21.81 12.78
CA ALA A 198 8.85 -22.40 11.69
C ALA A 198 7.66 -21.49 11.30
N PRO A 199 7.90 -20.29 10.74
CA PRO A 199 6.83 -19.39 10.35
C PRO A 199 6.07 -19.96 9.15
N HIS A 200 4.74 -19.96 9.23
CA HIS A 200 3.88 -20.36 8.11
C HIS A 200 3.64 -19.20 7.13
N ARG A 201 3.93 -17.96 7.53
CA ARG A 201 3.87 -16.75 6.68
C ARG A 201 5.08 -15.87 6.91
N LEU A 202 5.57 -15.28 5.84
CA LEU A 202 6.69 -14.34 5.88
C LEU A 202 6.51 -13.28 4.80
N MET A 203 6.72 -12.02 5.15
CA MET A 203 6.85 -10.93 4.20
C MET A 203 7.96 -9.97 4.59
N ALA A 204 8.58 -9.36 3.59
CA ALA A 204 9.37 -8.15 3.75
C ALA A 204 8.60 -6.93 3.19
N ALA A 205 8.80 -5.78 3.81
CA ALA A 205 8.22 -4.50 3.39
C ALA A 205 9.27 -3.39 3.47
N ALA A 206 9.27 -2.51 2.47
CA ALA A 206 10.10 -1.32 2.48
C ALA A 206 9.71 -0.39 3.65
N GLN A 207 10.70 0.08 4.40
CA GLN A 207 10.52 1.09 5.45
C GLN A 207 10.24 2.48 4.82
N PRO A 208 9.66 3.43 5.57
CA PRO A 208 9.35 4.78 5.07
C PRO A 208 10.45 5.46 4.26
N PHE A 209 10.04 6.04 3.12
CA PHE A 209 10.83 6.92 2.26
C PHE A 209 12.01 6.29 1.50
N ASN A 210 12.19 4.96 1.55
CA ASN A 210 13.34 4.31 0.92
C ASN A 210 13.09 2.83 0.59
N THR A 211 13.98 2.24 -0.22
CA THR A 211 14.01 0.79 -0.53
C THR A 211 15.34 0.14 -0.12
N LEU A 212 16.03 0.72 0.86
CA LEU A 212 17.34 0.27 1.36
C LEU A 212 17.23 -0.43 2.72
N LEU A 213 16.29 -0.03 3.57
CA LEU A 213 15.96 -0.68 4.83
C LEU A 213 14.60 -1.37 4.71
N TRP A 214 14.58 -2.63 5.11
CA TRP A 214 13.43 -3.51 4.98
C TRP A 214 13.04 -4.03 6.34
N ARG A 215 11.74 -4.05 6.61
CA ARG A 215 11.18 -4.76 7.75
C ARG A 215 10.71 -6.12 7.31
N VAL A 216 10.97 -7.14 8.11
CA VAL A 216 10.46 -8.49 7.91
C VAL A 216 9.50 -8.83 9.04
N ILE A 217 8.38 -9.43 8.65
CA ILE A 217 7.36 -9.96 9.55
C ILE A 217 7.19 -11.43 9.20
N ALA A 218 7.34 -12.31 10.19
CA ALA A 218 7.12 -13.73 10.05
C ALA A 218 6.10 -14.19 11.10
N VAL A 219 5.00 -14.82 10.68
CA VAL A 219 3.94 -15.30 11.59
C VAL A 219 4.07 -16.81 11.74
N GLY A 220 4.03 -17.28 12.98
CA GLY A 220 4.14 -18.68 13.35
C GLY A 220 3.16 -19.05 14.46
N GLU A 221 3.43 -20.18 15.11
CA GLU A 221 2.65 -20.61 16.27
C GLU A 221 2.95 -19.74 17.49
N GLY A 222 1.90 -19.28 18.17
CA GLY A 222 1.99 -18.50 19.41
C GLY A 222 2.37 -17.04 19.22
N GLY A 223 2.62 -16.57 17.98
CA GLY A 223 3.11 -15.21 17.76
C GLY A 223 3.74 -14.92 16.41
N TYR A 224 4.59 -13.91 16.40
CA TYR A 224 5.28 -13.42 15.21
C TYR A 224 6.66 -12.87 15.53
N TRP A 225 7.56 -12.95 14.56
CA TRP A 225 8.88 -12.33 14.59
C TRP A 225 8.89 -11.06 13.76
N VAL A 226 9.55 -10.03 14.29
CA VAL A 226 9.88 -8.80 13.56
C VAL A 226 11.39 -8.67 13.48
N GLY A 227 11.89 -8.46 12.27
CA GLY A 227 13.30 -8.18 12.03
C GLY A 227 13.47 -7.03 11.05
N GLU A 228 14.69 -6.52 10.95
CA GLU A 228 15.05 -5.49 9.98
C GLU A 228 16.31 -5.88 9.21
N ARG A 229 16.38 -5.46 7.95
CA ARG A 229 17.54 -5.65 7.10
C ARG A 229 17.86 -4.38 6.33
N SER A 230 19.03 -3.81 6.58
CA SER A 230 19.66 -2.84 5.69
C SER A 230 20.39 -3.58 4.58
N LEU A 231 20.15 -3.18 3.33
CA LEU A 231 20.91 -3.66 2.16
C LEU A 231 22.30 -3.01 2.04
N VAL A 232 22.59 -1.99 2.87
CA VAL A 232 23.84 -1.24 2.84
C VAL A 232 24.75 -1.66 4.00
N ALA A 233 24.22 -1.69 5.21
CA ALA A 233 25.02 -1.85 6.43
C ALA A 233 25.11 -3.29 6.95
N ASP A 234 24.08 -4.11 6.73
CA ASP A 234 24.02 -5.44 7.35
C ASP A 234 24.69 -6.50 6.45
N GLN A 235 25.62 -7.26 7.03
CA GLN A 235 26.37 -8.34 6.35
C GLN A 235 26.17 -9.73 7.00
N GLY A 236 25.81 -9.79 8.28
CA GLY A 236 25.60 -11.03 9.03
C GLY A 236 24.16 -11.55 8.99
N PRO A 237 23.79 -12.54 9.82
CA PRO A 237 22.41 -12.99 9.99
C PRO A 237 21.48 -11.87 10.46
N MET A 238 20.22 -11.93 10.06
CA MET A 238 19.17 -11.04 10.56
C MET A 238 18.85 -11.34 12.02
N GLN A 239 18.59 -10.27 12.78
CA GLN A 239 18.10 -10.36 14.15
C GLN A 239 16.58 -10.22 14.15
N PHE A 240 15.92 -11.02 14.98
CA PHE A 240 14.48 -11.07 15.10
C PHE A 240 14.05 -10.95 16.56
N VAL A 241 13.02 -10.15 16.80
CA VAL A 241 12.32 -10.04 18.07
C VAL A 241 10.99 -10.79 17.95
N PHE A 242 10.74 -11.72 18.88
CA PHE A 242 9.48 -12.45 18.95
C PHE A 242 8.45 -11.71 19.80
N HIS A 243 7.22 -11.68 19.33
CA HIS A 243 6.07 -11.10 20.01
C HIS A 243 4.95 -12.13 20.10
N LEU A 244 4.35 -12.24 21.28
CA LEU A 244 3.25 -13.17 21.55
C LEU A 244 1.94 -12.73 20.85
N SER A 245 1.12 -13.71 20.51
CA SER A 245 -0.25 -13.57 20.02
C SER A 245 -1.17 -14.52 20.79
N ASP A 246 -2.37 -14.06 21.13
CA ASP A 246 -3.39 -14.86 21.81
C ASP A 246 -4.12 -15.78 20.82
N ASP A 247 -3.39 -16.74 20.24
CA ASP A 247 -3.88 -17.61 19.16
C ASP A 247 -5.07 -18.48 19.58
N ALA A 248 -5.16 -18.86 20.85
CA ALA A 248 -6.32 -19.58 21.39
C ALA A 248 -7.59 -18.73 21.35
N ALA A 249 -7.48 -17.43 21.69
CA ALA A 249 -8.61 -16.50 21.60
C ALA A 249 -8.99 -16.23 20.14
N LEU A 250 -8.00 -16.12 19.24
CA LEU A 250 -8.24 -16.01 17.81
C LEU A 250 -8.98 -17.22 17.25
N ALA A 251 -8.51 -18.44 17.59
CA ALA A 251 -9.12 -19.68 17.14
C ALA A 251 -10.55 -19.85 17.64
N ALA A 252 -10.82 -19.52 18.90
CA ALA A 252 -12.16 -19.54 19.49
C ALA A 252 -13.15 -18.60 18.77
N ASN A 253 -12.64 -17.56 18.10
CA ASN A 253 -13.43 -16.55 17.40
C ASN A 253 -13.31 -16.62 15.86
N ALA A 254 -12.70 -17.68 15.31
CA ALA A 254 -12.42 -17.80 13.88
C ALA A 254 -13.68 -17.80 12.99
N ALA A 255 -14.85 -18.14 13.55
CA ALA A 255 -16.12 -18.13 12.85
C ALA A 255 -16.76 -16.73 12.73
N LEU A 256 -16.25 -15.73 13.46
CA LEU A 256 -16.81 -14.39 13.40
C LEU A 256 -16.56 -13.74 12.03
N PRO A 257 -17.57 -13.09 11.41
CA PRO A 257 -17.42 -12.45 10.10
C PRO A 257 -16.26 -11.45 10.02
N ALA A 258 -16.08 -10.63 11.07
CA ALA A 258 -14.98 -9.67 11.13
C ALA A 258 -13.60 -10.36 11.12
N VAL A 259 -13.46 -11.48 11.84
CA VAL A 259 -12.22 -12.26 11.90
C VAL A 259 -11.91 -12.89 10.55
N GLN A 260 -12.90 -13.51 9.91
CA GLN A 260 -12.76 -14.08 8.57
C GLN A 260 -12.41 -13.01 7.52
N ARG A 261 -13.06 -11.84 7.60
CA ARG A 261 -12.82 -10.72 6.68
C ARG A 261 -11.41 -10.17 6.83
N LEU A 262 -10.95 -9.98 8.07
CA LEU A 262 -9.59 -9.53 8.35
C LEU A 262 -8.55 -10.56 7.90
N ALA A 263 -8.73 -11.84 8.25
CA ALA A 263 -7.83 -12.92 7.85
C ALA A 263 -7.71 -13.05 6.32
N TRP A 264 -8.83 -12.91 5.60
CA TRP A 264 -8.84 -12.87 4.14
C TRP A 264 -8.11 -11.63 3.60
N PHE A 265 -8.36 -10.45 4.18
CA PHE A 265 -7.82 -9.19 3.68
C PHE A 265 -6.31 -9.05 3.90
N ASN A 266 -5.83 -9.40 5.09
CA ASN A 266 -4.42 -9.29 5.44
C ASN A 266 -3.62 -10.57 5.18
N GLY A 267 -4.27 -11.64 4.69
CA GLY A 267 -3.64 -12.91 4.41
C GLY A 267 -3.04 -13.56 5.65
N GLY A 268 -3.62 -13.37 6.83
CA GLY A 268 -3.17 -13.90 8.12
C GLY A 268 -2.03 -13.13 8.77
N PHE A 269 -1.61 -11.98 8.24
CA PHE A 269 -0.63 -11.11 8.90
C PHE A 269 -1.29 -10.25 9.97
N MET A 270 -1.77 -10.92 11.01
CA MET A 270 -2.38 -10.29 12.18
C MET A 270 -1.91 -10.96 13.46
N ARG A 271 -1.97 -10.22 14.56
CA ARG A 271 -1.91 -10.78 15.91
C ARG A 271 -3.27 -10.65 16.59
N ALA A 272 -3.52 -11.54 17.53
CA ALA A 272 -4.58 -11.39 18.51
C ALA A 272 -4.01 -10.93 19.85
N ARG A 273 -4.73 -10.05 20.53
CA ARG A 273 -4.46 -9.68 21.92
C ARG A 273 -5.75 -9.63 22.72
N VAL A 274 -5.76 -10.24 23.89
CA VAL A 274 -6.83 -10.07 24.89
C VAL A 274 -6.47 -8.87 25.76
N GLU A 275 -7.18 -7.76 25.58
CA GLU A 275 -7.03 -6.53 26.37
C GLU A 275 -8.24 -6.36 27.30
N GLY A 276 -8.06 -6.67 28.58
CA GLY A 276 -9.18 -6.78 29.53
C GLY A 276 -10.11 -7.91 29.09
N GLU A 277 -11.37 -7.57 28.80
CA GLU A 277 -12.36 -8.53 28.28
C GLU A 277 -12.46 -8.52 26.75
N ARG A 278 -11.66 -7.73 26.02
CA ARG A 278 -11.83 -7.54 24.57
C ARG A 278 -10.78 -8.32 23.79
N LEU A 279 -11.22 -8.99 22.72
CA LEU A 279 -10.32 -9.53 21.69
C LEU A 279 -10.03 -8.45 20.67
N VAL A 280 -8.77 -8.03 20.60
CA VAL A 280 -8.26 -7.04 19.67
C VAL A 280 -7.41 -7.73 18.61
N LEU A 281 -7.72 -7.51 17.34
CA LEU A 281 -6.92 -7.96 16.21
C LEU A 281 -6.15 -6.80 15.60
N SER A 282 -4.83 -6.93 15.50
CA SER A 282 -3.95 -5.92 14.88
C SER A 282 -3.44 -6.42 13.54
N ASP A 283 -3.56 -5.62 12.48
CA ASP A 283 -2.88 -5.89 11.20
C ASP A 283 -1.38 -5.57 11.33
N LEU A 284 -0.54 -6.59 11.21
CA LEU A 284 0.90 -6.48 11.46
C LEU A 284 1.62 -5.68 10.37
N ARG A 285 1.01 -5.54 9.19
CA ARG A 285 1.64 -4.93 8.01
C ARG A 285 1.79 -3.41 8.14
N MET A 286 1.02 -2.77 9.03
CA MET A 286 0.87 -1.32 9.09
C MET A 286 1.00 -0.79 10.53
N GLY A 287 2.06 -0.02 10.77
CA GLY A 287 2.50 0.39 12.12
C GLY A 287 3.51 -0.60 12.69
N MET A 288 3.97 -0.40 13.92
CA MET A 288 5.04 -1.20 14.55
C MET A 288 4.63 -1.58 15.95
N ASP A 289 5.16 -2.67 16.51
CA ASP A 289 4.85 -3.04 17.88
C ASP A 289 5.25 -1.92 18.87
N PRO A 290 4.41 -1.59 19.88
CA PRO A 290 3.05 -2.09 20.13
C PRO A 290 1.94 -1.32 19.38
N ASP A 291 2.29 -0.24 18.66
CA ASP A 291 1.41 0.76 18.05
C ASP A 291 1.10 0.49 16.56
N TYR A 292 0.28 -0.52 16.29
CA TYR A 292 -0.23 -0.77 14.93
C TYR A 292 -1.31 0.24 14.54
N THR A 293 -1.43 0.57 13.25
CA THR A 293 -2.42 1.56 12.76
C THR A 293 -3.84 1.00 12.77
N PHE A 294 -3.97 -0.30 12.49
CA PHE A 294 -5.24 -0.99 12.38
C PHE A 294 -5.36 -2.02 13.49
N ASN A 295 -5.96 -1.62 14.60
CA ASN A 295 -6.38 -2.50 15.68
C ASN A 295 -7.91 -2.49 15.75
N PHE A 296 -8.53 -3.66 15.80
CA PHE A 296 -9.98 -3.78 15.86
C PHE A 296 -10.38 -4.65 17.04
N ALA A 297 -11.21 -4.11 17.93
CA ALA A 297 -11.92 -4.93 18.89
C ALA A 297 -13.06 -5.65 18.15
N VAL A 298 -13.05 -6.98 18.15
CA VAL A 298 -13.99 -7.81 17.36
C VAL A 298 -14.92 -8.68 18.22
N ALA A 299 -14.51 -8.98 19.45
CA ALA A 299 -15.29 -9.75 20.41
C ALA A 299 -15.03 -9.26 21.83
N ARG A 300 -15.96 -9.58 22.74
CA ARG A 300 -15.80 -9.42 24.18
C ARG A 300 -16.08 -10.74 24.88
N GLN A 301 -15.32 -11.03 25.93
CA GLN A 301 -15.59 -12.14 26.82
C GLN A 301 -16.64 -11.71 27.85
N ALA A 302 -17.74 -12.45 27.94
CA ALA A 302 -18.78 -12.28 28.95
C ALA A 302 -19.17 -13.67 29.47
N ASP A 303 -19.18 -13.84 30.80
CA ASP A 303 -19.47 -15.12 31.47
C ASP A 303 -18.60 -16.29 30.97
N GLY A 304 -17.32 -16.00 30.66
CA GLY A 304 -16.37 -16.99 30.17
C GLY A 304 -16.58 -17.40 28.71
N GLN A 305 -17.55 -16.83 28.00
CA GLN A 305 -17.82 -17.08 26.58
C GLN A 305 -17.47 -15.86 25.73
N TRP A 306 -17.03 -16.09 24.49
CA TRP A 306 -16.80 -15.01 23.54
C TRP A 306 -18.12 -14.59 22.86
N GLN A 307 -18.37 -13.29 22.83
CA GLN A 307 -19.52 -12.69 22.16
C GLN A 307 -19.02 -11.68 21.13
N ALA A 308 -19.56 -11.75 19.91
CA ALA A 308 -19.29 -10.76 18.89
C ALA A 308 -19.76 -9.37 19.34
N ILE A 309 -18.96 -8.34 19.07
CA ILE A 309 -19.35 -6.94 19.33
C ILE A 309 -19.43 -6.18 18.01
N GLN A 310 -20.07 -5.01 18.03
CA GLN A 310 -19.85 -4.03 16.98
C GLN A 310 -18.36 -3.67 16.96
N THR A 311 -17.74 -3.81 15.79
CA THR A 311 -16.31 -3.61 15.60
C THR A 311 -15.92 -2.17 15.92
N GLU A 312 -14.88 -2.01 16.73
CA GLU A 312 -14.34 -0.70 17.10
C GLU A 312 -12.88 -0.62 16.66
N GLN A 313 -12.48 0.45 15.95
CA GLN A 313 -11.07 0.67 15.64
C GLN A 313 -10.38 1.37 16.80
N LEU A 314 -9.41 0.71 17.42
CA LEU A 314 -8.56 1.30 18.45
C LEU A 314 -7.37 1.99 17.76
N ARG A 315 -7.38 3.32 17.73
CA ARG A 315 -6.33 4.12 17.10
C ARG A 315 -5.26 4.52 18.10
N PRO A 316 -3.98 4.43 17.75
CA PRO A 316 -2.93 5.05 18.55
C PRO A 316 -3.16 6.57 18.62
N ASP A 317 -3.11 7.15 19.82
CA ASP A 317 -3.32 8.60 20.02
C ASP A 317 -2.07 9.41 19.65
N TYR A 318 -1.88 9.66 18.36
CA TYR A 318 -0.82 10.54 17.85
C TYR A 318 -1.13 12.05 18.00
N ALA A 319 -2.26 12.43 18.61
CA ALA A 319 -2.55 13.83 18.88
C ALA A 319 -1.68 14.37 20.03
N ARG A 320 -1.25 13.49 20.94
CA ARG A 320 -0.34 13.83 22.04
C ARG A 320 1.07 14.14 21.53
N ALA A 321 1.65 15.22 22.05
CA ALA A 321 2.99 15.66 21.67
C ALA A 321 4.07 14.59 21.91
N GLU A 322 3.96 13.84 23.02
CA GLU A 322 4.87 12.74 23.37
C GLU A 322 4.90 11.66 22.29
N ARG A 323 3.72 11.21 21.82
CA ARG A 323 3.59 10.18 20.79
C ARG A 323 4.11 10.63 19.43
N ARG A 324 4.02 11.94 19.13
CA ARG A 324 4.66 12.53 17.94
C ARG A 324 6.18 12.56 18.07
N ALA A 325 6.71 12.94 19.23
CA ALA A 325 8.14 12.93 19.49
C ALA A 325 8.72 11.51 19.39
N GLU A 326 8.03 10.52 19.95
CA GLU A 326 8.39 9.10 19.83
C GLU A 326 8.39 8.63 18.36
N ALA A 327 7.35 8.98 17.60
CA ALA A 327 7.29 8.66 16.17
C ALA A 327 8.45 9.30 15.39
N GLY A 328 8.79 10.56 15.69
CA GLY A 328 9.95 11.26 15.12
C GLY A 328 11.28 10.59 15.48
N ALA A 329 11.46 10.19 16.73
CA ALA A 329 12.65 9.47 17.19
C ALA A 329 12.78 8.10 16.51
N ARG A 330 11.68 7.36 16.36
CA ARG A 330 11.64 6.08 15.62
C ARG A 330 12.02 6.26 14.15
N LEU A 331 11.50 7.30 13.48
CA LEU A 331 11.88 7.63 12.09
C LEU A 331 13.36 7.99 11.97
N ALA A 332 13.92 8.74 12.92
CA ALA A 332 15.34 9.07 12.94
C ALA A 332 16.22 7.82 13.16
N ALA A 333 15.83 6.95 14.09
CA ALA A 333 16.53 5.68 14.36
C ALA A 333 16.49 4.75 13.13
N MET A 334 15.34 4.64 12.47
CA MET A 334 15.18 3.93 11.20
C MET A 334 16.13 4.48 10.12
N TRP A 335 16.20 5.80 9.95
CA TRP A 335 17.15 6.42 9.01
C TRP A 335 18.61 6.12 9.35
N CYS A 336 18.95 6.11 10.64
CA CYS A 336 20.28 5.72 11.11
C CYS A 336 20.61 4.25 10.78
N ARG A 337 19.63 3.34 10.95
CA ARG A 337 19.76 1.90 10.66
C ARG A 337 20.01 1.57 9.20
N ILE A 338 19.66 2.45 8.26
CA ILE A 338 20.06 2.27 6.85
C ILE A 338 21.59 2.17 6.75
N TRP A 339 22.32 2.99 7.50
CA TRP A 339 23.77 3.16 7.35
C TRP A 339 24.60 2.46 8.42
N HIS A 340 23.97 1.98 9.49
CA HIS A 340 24.64 1.33 10.61
C HIS A 340 24.08 -0.07 10.85
N PRO A 341 24.95 -1.05 11.15
CA PRO A 341 24.51 -2.42 11.40
C PRO A 341 23.61 -2.48 12.64
N ALA A 342 22.77 -3.52 12.71
CA ALA A 342 22.02 -3.80 13.93
C ALA A 342 23.00 -3.97 15.11
N VAL A 343 22.78 -3.21 16.19
CA VAL A 343 23.49 -3.45 17.45
C VAL A 343 22.94 -4.75 18.01
N ALA A 344 23.81 -5.75 18.17
CA ALA A 344 23.42 -6.99 18.83
C ALA A 344 22.88 -6.68 20.23
N GLN A 345 21.62 -7.04 20.47
CA GLN A 345 20.97 -6.94 21.78
C GLN A 345 21.36 -8.12 22.67
#